data_AF-A0A499VVK1-F1
#
_entry.id   AF-A0A499VVK1-F1
#
_cell.length_a   1.000
_cell.length_b   1.000
_cell.length_c   1.000
_cell.angle_alpha   90.00
_cell.angle_beta   90.00
_cell.angle_gamma   90.00
#
_symmetry.space_group_name_H-M   'P 1'
#
loop_
_entity.id
_entity.type
_entity.pdbx_description
1 polymer ?
#
loop_
_entity_poly.entity_id
_entity_poly.type
_entity_poly.pdbx_seq_one_letter_code
_entity_poly.pdbx_strand_id
1 'polypeptide(L)'
;MTSPDPALHHALTRERAYHDTCRTALAAMVEGADEHVITGEDVSASGADAEVLGHRLRSRAKHMRELPEGPLFFGRLDFAPDSGDREHAGQSYHLGRLRITEHPAAPPSSWTGAPPSPAPSTRRAPAPPGRRRPPPLRLGARQPR
;
A
#
# COMPACT_ATOMS: atom_id res chain seq x y z
N MET A 1 -20.72 33.86 -4.40
CA MET A 1 -20.02 32.62 -3.98
C MET A 1 -20.79 31.45 -4.54
N THR A 2 -20.21 30.69 -5.47
CA THR A 2 -20.89 29.55 -6.10
C THR A 2 -21.01 28.43 -5.07
N SER A 3 -22.25 28.02 -4.77
CA SER A 3 -22.50 26.88 -3.88
C SER A 3 -21.86 25.63 -4.52
N PRO A 4 -21.07 24.83 -3.77
CA PRO A 4 -20.48 23.63 -4.32
C PRO A 4 -21.56 22.66 -4.82
N ASP A 5 -21.23 21.91 -5.87
CA ASP A 5 -22.08 20.86 -6.44
C ASP A 5 -22.64 19.96 -5.31
N PRO A 6 -23.96 19.72 -5.24
CA PRO A 6 -24.55 18.80 -4.25
C PRO A 6 -23.89 17.41 -4.23
N ALA A 7 -23.37 16.92 -5.37
CA ALA A 7 -22.62 15.66 -5.42
C ALA A 7 -21.30 15.73 -4.63
N LEU A 8 -20.59 16.86 -4.72
CA LEU A 8 -19.36 17.10 -3.98
C LEU A 8 -19.63 17.20 -2.47
N HIS A 9 -20.72 17.86 -2.06
CA HIS A 9 -21.12 17.91 -0.65
C HIS A 9 -21.38 16.50 -0.11
N HIS A 10 -22.13 15.67 -0.84
CA HIS A 10 -22.40 14.30 -0.41
C HIS A 10 -21.12 13.46 -0.33
N ALA A 11 -20.19 13.62 -1.28
CA ALA A 11 -18.90 12.94 -1.23
C ALA A 11 -18.08 13.36 -0.01
N LEU A 12 -18.01 14.66 0.31
CA LEU A 12 -17.31 15.18 1.48
C LEU A 12 -17.94 14.70 2.79
N THR A 13 -19.27 14.65 2.88
CA THR A 13 -19.95 14.11 4.07
C THR A 13 -19.61 12.64 4.28
N ARG A 14 -19.59 11.82 3.23
CA ARG A 14 -19.19 10.41 3.34
C ARG A 14 -17.73 10.26 3.78
N GLU A 15 -16.84 11.07 3.24
CA GLU A 15 -15.41 11.01 3.59
C GLU A 15 -15.16 11.42 5.06
N ARG A 16 -15.87 12.45 5.55
CA ARG A 16 -15.82 12.84 6.97
C ARG A 16 -16.37 11.75 7.89
N ALA A 17 -17.51 11.17 7.54
CA ALA A 17 -18.07 10.06 8.31
C ALA A 17 -17.12 8.85 8.36
N TYR A 18 -16.47 8.52 7.25
CA TYR A 18 -15.46 7.46 7.21
C TYR A 18 -14.25 7.78 8.11
N HIS A 19 -13.76 9.03 8.06
CA HIS A 19 -12.69 9.48 8.94
C HIS A 19 -13.05 9.33 10.43
N ASP A 20 -14.28 9.70 10.82
CA ASP A 20 -14.75 9.60 12.21
C ASP A 20 -14.87 8.14 12.68
N THR A 21 -15.34 7.24 11.80
CA THR A 21 -15.32 5.80 12.04
C THR A 21 -13.90 5.30 12.26
N CYS A 22 -12.93 5.70 11.42
CA CYS A 22 -11.53 5.31 11.58
C CYS A 22 -10.88 5.89 12.84
N ARG A 23 -11.26 7.10 13.26
CA ARG A 23 -10.83 7.69 14.54
C ARG A 23 -11.33 6.86 15.72
N THR A 24 -12.59 6.45 15.68
CA THR A 24 -13.17 5.57 16.70
C THR A 24 -12.47 4.22 16.76
N ALA A 25 -12.23 3.59 15.59
CA ALA A 25 -11.51 2.32 15.51
C ALA A 25 -10.06 2.45 16.03
N LEU A 26 -9.36 3.54 15.68
CA LEU A 26 -8.02 3.81 16.19
C LEU A 26 -8.01 3.96 17.72
N ALA A 27 -8.98 4.66 18.31
CA ALA A 27 -9.09 4.77 19.76
C ALA A 27 -9.29 3.39 20.40
N ALA A 28 -10.19 2.56 19.84
CA ALA A 28 -10.38 1.18 20.31
C ALA A 28 -9.11 0.32 20.18
N MET A 29 -8.32 0.50 19.10
CA MET A 29 -7.04 -0.18 18.93
C MET A 29 -6.00 0.28 19.96
N VAL A 30 -6.01 1.55 20.37
CA VAL A 30 -5.13 2.07 21.44
C VAL A 30 -5.49 1.41 22.77
N GLU A 31 -6.78 1.47 23.16
CA GLU A 31 -7.25 0.89 24.42
C GLU A 31 -6.99 -0.63 24.47
N GLY A 32 -7.32 -1.35 23.40
CA GLY A 32 -7.04 -2.79 23.32
C GLY A 32 -5.55 -3.14 23.30
N ALA A 33 -4.67 -2.24 22.82
CA ALA A 33 -3.23 -2.45 22.94
C ALA A 33 -2.75 -2.34 24.39
N ASP A 34 -3.36 -1.46 25.20
CA ASP A 34 -3.06 -1.40 26.64
C ASP A 34 -3.51 -2.68 27.36
N GLU A 35 -4.68 -3.23 27.01
CA GLU A 35 -5.17 -4.50 27.55
C GLU A 35 -4.25 -5.68 27.18
N HIS A 36 -3.73 -5.70 25.95
CA HIS A 36 -2.77 -6.73 25.51
C HIS A 36 -1.38 -6.58 26.15
N VAL A 37 -0.95 -5.37 26.56
CA VAL A 37 0.27 -5.20 27.38
C VAL A 37 0.10 -5.89 28.72
N ILE A 38 -1.08 -5.74 29.34
CA ILE A 38 -1.41 -6.34 30.64
C ILE A 38 -1.48 -7.87 30.51
N THR A 39 -2.06 -8.38 29.43
CA THR A 39 -2.24 -9.84 29.23
C THR A 39 -0.97 -10.52 28.70
N GLY A 40 -0.14 -9.84 27.91
CA GLY A 40 1.07 -10.40 27.31
C GLY A 40 2.22 -10.64 28.28
N GLU A 41 2.19 -9.98 29.45
CA GLU A 41 3.15 -10.22 30.54
C GLU A 41 2.98 -11.64 31.14
N ASP A 42 1.76 -12.20 31.11
CA ASP A 42 1.44 -13.51 31.69
C ASP A 42 1.67 -14.73 30.75
N VAL A 43 1.92 -14.51 29.45
CA VAL A 43 1.92 -15.60 28.43
C VAL A 43 3.32 -15.88 27.86
N SER A 44 4.35 -15.15 28.28
CA SER A 44 5.69 -15.36 27.75
C SER A 44 6.39 -16.60 28.32
N ALA A 45 7.02 -17.39 27.45
CA ALA A 45 7.80 -18.58 27.81
C ALA A 45 9.09 -18.27 28.58
N SER A 46 9.53 -17.01 28.61
CA SER A 46 10.70 -16.51 29.34
C SER A 46 10.49 -15.04 29.72
N GLY A 47 11.00 -14.61 30.89
CA GLY A 47 10.88 -13.23 31.37
C GLY A 47 11.51 -12.20 30.44
N ALA A 48 12.59 -12.55 29.74
CA ALA A 48 13.24 -11.66 28.77
C ALA A 48 12.37 -11.42 27.52
N ASP A 49 11.71 -12.46 27.01
CA ASP A 49 10.79 -12.34 25.87
C ASP A 49 9.53 -11.55 26.25
N ALA A 50 9.10 -11.66 27.52
CA ALA A 50 7.98 -10.89 28.08
C ALA A 50 8.29 -9.40 28.08
N GLU A 51 9.49 -9.03 28.54
CA GLU A 51 9.94 -7.65 28.60
C GLU A 51 10.04 -7.03 27.20
N VAL A 52 10.62 -7.75 26.24
CA VAL A 52 10.73 -7.28 24.84
C VAL A 52 9.36 -7.11 24.21
N LEU A 53 8.44 -8.06 24.41
CA LEU A 53 7.08 -7.98 23.89
C LEU A 53 6.32 -6.81 24.53
N GLY A 54 6.37 -6.68 25.86
CA GLY A 54 5.75 -5.57 26.58
C GLY A 54 6.29 -4.20 26.15
N HIS A 55 7.60 -4.09 25.95
CA HIS A 55 8.22 -2.86 25.42
C HIS A 55 7.72 -2.52 24.02
N ARG A 56 7.63 -3.50 23.11
CA ARG A 56 7.11 -3.30 21.74
C ARG A 56 5.66 -2.86 21.75
N LEU A 57 4.81 -3.50 22.55
CA LEU A 57 3.39 -3.16 22.67
C LEU A 57 3.18 -1.75 23.24
N ARG A 58 3.87 -1.39 24.33
CA ARG A 58 3.83 -0.02 24.90
C ARG A 58 4.33 1.03 23.92
N SER A 59 5.41 0.74 23.20
CA SER A 59 5.95 1.66 22.18
C SER A 59 4.98 1.85 21.02
N ARG A 60 4.29 0.78 20.61
CA ARG A 60 3.25 0.84 19.58
C ARG A 60 2.04 1.66 20.04
N ALA A 61 1.54 1.42 21.25
CA ALA A 61 0.44 2.18 21.83
C ALA A 61 0.80 3.67 21.95
N LYS A 62 2.02 3.99 22.40
CA LYS A 62 2.54 5.36 22.46
C LYS A 62 2.55 6.03 21.08
N HIS A 63 3.09 5.36 20.06
CA HIS A 63 3.12 5.89 18.69
C HIS A 63 1.72 6.19 18.16
N MET A 64 0.73 5.35 18.49
CA MET A 64 -0.66 5.56 18.09
C MET A 64 -1.31 6.74 18.81
N ARG A 65 -0.99 6.98 20.09
CA ARG A 65 -1.48 8.14 20.86
C ARG A 65 -0.87 9.46 20.42
N GLU A 66 0.38 9.45 19.98
CA GLU A 66 1.12 10.65 19.56
C GLU A 66 0.80 11.10 18.13
N LEU A 67 -0.19 10.48 17.49
CA LEU A 67 -0.65 10.92 16.16
C LEU A 67 -1.26 12.31 16.23
N PRO A 68 -1.01 13.17 15.22
CA PRO A 68 -1.67 14.44 15.11
C PRO A 68 -3.20 14.30 15.07
N GLU A 69 -3.93 15.25 15.65
CA GLU A 69 -5.39 15.34 15.54
C GLU A 69 -5.89 15.66 14.12
N GLY A 70 -4.99 15.94 13.17
CA GLY A 70 -5.31 16.21 11.77
C GLY A 70 -5.86 15.00 11.00
N PRO A 71 -6.06 15.11 9.67
CA PRO A 71 -6.60 14.02 8.87
C PRO A 71 -5.74 12.75 8.96
N LEU A 72 -6.37 11.61 9.24
CA LEU A 72 -5.69 10.30 9.27
C LEU A 72 -5.18 9.88 7.89
N PHE A 73 -5.90 10.27 6.85
CA PHE A 73 -5.64 9.94 5.46
C PHE A 73 -5.28 11.19 4.67
N PHE A 74 -4.35 11.05 3.73
CA PHE A 74 -3.96 12.11 2.81
C PHE A 74 -4.55 11.90 1.40
N GLY A 75 -5.12 10.73 1.12
CA GLY A 75 -5.73 10.44 -0.18
C GLY A 75 -6.47 9.11 -0.21
N ARG A 76 -7.10 8.82 -1.34
CA ARG A 76 -7.81 7.57 -1.62
C ARG A 76 -7.39 7.04 -2.99
N LEU A 77 -7.24 5.72 -3.08
CA LEU A 77 -6.93 4.98 -4.30
C LEU A 77 -8.13 4.12 -4.65
N ASP A 78 -8.75 4.39 -5.79
CA ASP A 78 -9.90 3.66 -6.30
C ASP A 78 -9.45 2.77 -7.46
N PHE A 79 -9.67 1.46 -7.35
CA PHE A 79 -9.36 0.49 -8.40
C PHE A 79 -10.59 0.23 -9.26
N ALA A 80 -10.41 0.32 -10.58
CA ALA A 80 -11.48 0.06 -11.51
C ALA A 80 -11.89 -1.43 -11.46
N PRO A 81 -13.18 -1.76 -11.66
CA PRO A 81 -13.66 -3.14 -11.62
C PRO A 81 -13.10 -4.02 -12.75
N ASP A 82 -12.58 -3.41 -13.82
CA ASP A 82 -11.92 -4.06 -14.94
C ASP A 82 -10.38 -4.02 -14.84
N SER A 83 -9.83 -3.63 -13.68
CA SER A 83 -8.40 -3.74 -13.46
C SER A 83 -7.99 -5.21 -13.62
N GLY A 84 -6.99 -5.48 -14.47
CA GLY A 84 -6.46 -6.84 -14.68
C GLY A 84 -5.94 -7.53 -13.40
N ASP A 85 -5.88 -6.79 -12.30
CA ASP A 85 -5.71 -7.27 -10.93
C ASP A 85 -7.06 -7.61 -10.29
N ARG A 86 -7.39 -8.90 -10.23
CA ARG A 86 -8.64 -9.41 -9.65
C ARG A 86 -8.75 -9.24 -8.14
N GLU A 87 -7.63 -9.05 -7.43
CA GLU A 87 -7.66 -8.91 -5.97
C GLU A 87 -8.16 -7.52 -5.55
N HIS A 88 -7.86 -6.51 -6.36
CA HIS A 88 -8.18 -5.11 -6.05
C HIS A 88 -9.31 -4.54 -6.92
N ALA A 89 -9.78 -5.28 -7.94
CA ALA A 89 -10.84 -4.82 -8.83
C ALA A 89 -12.08 -4.31 -8.07
N GLY A 90 -12.41 -3.03 -8.28
CA GLY A 90 -13.56 -2.37 -7.65
C GLY A 90 -13.34 -1.91 -6.20
N GLN A 91 -12.14 -2.10 -5.64
CA GLN A 91 -11.83 -1.76 -4.26
C GLN A 91 -11.33 -0.32 -4.12
N SER A 92 -11.66 0.30 -2.98
CA SER A 92 -11.18 1.63 -2.59
C SER A 92 -10.32 1.52 -1.34
N TYR A 93 -9.17 2.18 -1.36
CA TYR A 93 -8.21 2.20 -0.25
C TYR A 93 -7.89 3.62 0.18
N HIS A 94 -8.01 3.91 1.47
CA HIS A 94 -7.56 5.17 2.04
C HIS A 94 -6.09 5.10 2.45
N LEU A 95 -5.32 6.08 2.00
CA LEU A 95 -3.87 6.15 2.20
C LEU A 95 -3.55 7.08 3.37
N GLY A 96 -2.86 6.56 4.38
CA GLY A 96 -2.53 7.26 5.62
C GLY A 96 -1.19 6.81 6.22
N ARG A 97 -0.85 7.35 7.40
CA ARG A 97 0.39 6.99 8.13
C ARG A 97 0.31 5.62 8.80
N LEU A 98 -0.90 5.16 9.06
CA LEU A 98 -1.16 3.92 9.76
C LEU A 98 -2.24 3.15 9.01
N ARG A 99 -2.09 1.83 9.04
CA ARG A 99 -3.19 0.93 8.71
C ARG A 99 -4.15 0.92 9.89
N ILE A 100 -5.40 1.28 9.62
CA ILE A 100 -6.51 1.19 10.56
C ILE A 100 -7.47 0.16 10.00
N THR A 101 -7.88 -0.78 10.82
CA THR A 101 -8.84 -1.84 10.47
C THR A 101 -9.96 -1.80 11.47
N GLU A 102 -11.20 -1.80 11.01
CA GLU A 102 -12.38 -1.92 11.86
C GLU A 102 -12.42 -3.24 12.65
N HIS A 103 -11.72 -4.27 12.17
CA HIS A 103 -11.59 -5.57 12.82
C HIS A 103 -10.11 -5.90 13.09
N PRO A 104 -9.63 -5.80 14.34
CA PRO A 104 -8.22 -6.05 14.68
C PRO A 104 -7.77 -7.50 14.39
N ALA A 105 -8.71 -8.44 14.26
CA ALA A 105 -8.47 -9.84 13.91
C ALA A 105 -8.69 -10.17 12.42
N ALA A 106 -8.96 -9.17 11.57
CA ALA A 106 -9.03 -9.41 10.13
C ALA A 106 -7.69 -9.97 9.65
N PRO A 107 -7.67 -11.10 8.92
CA PRO A 107 -6.44 -11.73 8.50
C PRO A 107 -5.58 -10.71 7.73
N PRO A 108 -4.26 -10.64 8.00
CA PRO A 108 -3.40 -9.72 7.28
C PRO A 108 -3.39 -10.13 5.80
N SER A 109 -4.17 -9.44 4.97
CA SER A 109 -3.95 -9.41 3.54
C SER A 109 -2.53 -8.87 3.33
N SER A 110 -1.67 -9.74 2.81
CA SER A 110 -0.23 -9.56 2.73
C SER A 110 0.12 -8.45 1.74
N TRP A 111 0.29 -7.23 2.23
CA TRP A 111 1.22 -6.28 1.63
C TRP A 111 2.29 -5.95 2.66
N THR A 112 3.30 -6.83 2.72
CA THR A 112 4.63 -6.41 3.13
C THR A 112 5.32 -6.00 1.84
N GLY A 113 5.48 -4.70 1.63
CA GLY A 113 6.32 -4.18 0.57
C GLY A 113 7.74 -4.71 0.75
N ALA A 114 8.07 -5.80 0.06
CA ALA A 114 9.45 -6.06 -0.30
C ALA A 114 9.84 -4.95 -1.30
N PRO A 115 11.00 -4.28 -1.14
CA PRO A 115 11.46 -3.38 -2.18
C PRO A 115 11.57 -4.18 -3.49
N PRO A 116 11.12 -3.66 -4.65
CA PRO A 116 11.45 -4.30 -5.90
C PRO A 116 12.97 -4.37 -5.99
N SER A 117 13.52 -5.58 -6.15
CA SER A 117 14.93 -5.74 -6.50
C SER A 117 15.25 -4.79 -7.65
N PRO A 118 16.34 -4.01 -7.60
CA PRO A 118 16.70 -3.17 -8.73
C PRO A 118 16.91 -4.06 -9.94
N ALA A 119 16.00 -4.00 -10.91
CA ALA A 119 16.18 -4.66 -12.18
C ALA A 119 17.42 -4.05 -12.87
N PRO A 120 18.30 -4.84 -13.49
CA PRO A 120 19.39 -4.27 -14.27
C PRO A 120 18.78 -3.43 -15.38
N SER A 121 19.04 -2.12 -15.33
CA SER A 121 18.67 -1.20 -16.41
C SER A 121 19.55 -1.51 -17.62
N THR A 122 19.20 -2.53 -18.40
CA THR A 122 19.68 -2.64 -19.78
C THR A 122 18.95 -1.59 -20.59
N ARG A 123 19.44 -0.35 -20.49
CA ARG A 123 19.17 0.69 -21.47
C ARG A 123 19.82 0.24 -22.78
N ARG A 124 19.11 -0.60 -23.55
CA ARG A 124 19.45 -0.82 -24.95
C ARG A 124 19.18 0.51 -25.65
N ALA A 125 20.25 1.22 -26.00
CA ALA A 125 20.16 2.44 -26.78
C ALA A 125 19.35 2.16 -28.06
N PRO A 126 18.44 3.06 -28.48
CA PRO A 126 17.80 2.92 -29.77
C PRO A 126 18.86 2.97 -30.87
N ALA A 127 18.78 2.04 -31.82
CA ALA A 127 19.66 2.01 -32.98
C ALA A 127 19.50 3.30 -33.80
N PRO A 128 20.58 3.93 -34.28
CA PRO A 128 20.48 5.14 -35.08
C PRO A 128 19.79 4.85 -36.42
N PRO A 129 18.86 5.70 -36.90
CA PRO A 129 18.29 5.54 -38.22
C PRO A 129 19.30 5.91 -39.31
N GLY A 130 19.46 5.02 -40.28
CA GLY A 130 20.02 5.38 -41.59
C GLY A 130 21.36 4.72 -41.93
N ARG A 131 21.29 3.51 -42.49
CA ARG A 131 22.13 3.13 -43.66
C ARG A 131 21.30 2.27 -44.60
N ARG A 132 21.12 2.78 -45.82
CA ARG A 132 20.53 2.07 -46.95
C ARG A 132 21.28 0.75 -47.17
N ARG A 133 20.56 -0.37 -47.22
CA ARG A 133 21.12 -1.64 -47.69
C ARG A 133 21.49 -1.49 -49.17
N PRO A 134 22.73 -1.79 -49.60
CA PRO A 134 23.01 -1.97 -51.02
C PRO A 134 22.42 -3.32 -51.50
N PRO A 135 21.95 -3.43 -52.75
CA PRO A 135 21.47 -4.69 -53.30
C PRO A 135 22.62 -5.71 -53.45
N PRO A 136 22.35 -7.02 -53.34
CA PRO A 136 23.38 -8.03 -53.45
C PRO A 136 23.89 -8.15 -54.90
N LEU A 137 25.21 -8.11 -55.07
CA LEU A 137 25.89 -8.50 -56.30
C LEU A 137 25.66 -10.01 -56.52
N ARG A 138 24.96 -10.36 -57.61
CA ARG A 138 24.90 -11.74 -58.11
C ARG A 138 26.27 -12.11 -58.68
N LEU A 139 27.06 -12.90 -57.94
CA LEU A 139 28.17 -13.65 -58.53
C LEU A 139 27.62 -14.99 -59.04
N GLY A 140 27.62 -15.15 -60.37
CA GLY A 140 27.30 -16.41 -61.01
C GLY A 140 28.50 -17.38 -61.02
N ALA A 141 28.20 -18.67 -60.90
CA ALA A 141 29.03 -19.77 -61.40
C ALA A 141 28.09 -20.97 -61.61
N ARG A 142 27.70 -21.22 -62.87
CA ARG A 142 28.18 -22.33 -63.72
C ARG A 142 27.84 -23.72 -63.17
N GLN A 143 26.81 -24.33 -63.76
CA GLN A 143 26.61 -25.78 -63.78
C GLN A 143 27.66 -26.45 -64.70
N PRO A 144 28.10 -27.67 -64.39
CA PRO A 144 28.51 -28.64 -65.38
C PRO A 144 27.36 -29.60 -65.72
N ARG A 145 27.44 -30.15 -66.94
CA ARG A 145 26.48 -31.05 -67.61
C ARG A 145 26.46 -32.45 -67.03
#